data_AF-I1E067-F1
#
_entry.id   AF-I1E067-F1
#
_cell.length_a   1.000
_cell.length_b   1.000
_cell.length_c   1.000
_cell.angle_alpha   90.00
_cell.angle_beta   90.00
_cell.angle_gamma   90.00
#
_symmetry.space_group_name_H-M   'P 1'
#
loop_
_entity.id
_entity.type
_entity.pdbx_description
1 polymer ?
#
loop_
_entity_poly.entity_id
_entity_poly.type
_entity_poly.pdbx_seq_one_letter_code
_entity_poly.pdbx_strand_id
1 'polypeptide(L)'
;MQYSEVKKICDELHKTGKPVSLDYLISKVPGAQASLVVHYQKWRNEQANRAPAPAEVTGDSMFSADFITAFQNEAEKHAKKLTDQLNQQLQQAMQAEVLAAEHNRELQLEVEQLQQRKTELEISLAQQQQQLSTQAEKYAALTEERDQAVKLSQSQQKTLADTEQQLAQLQETLDSTTQQLHSKQSELESAQQQLAAARQEAEQAKQQAEQIQLKLISAQQTQDELEEQLQNEQQLHQQKLQQLQDELAAAEQELEPLKEQLAKAQAAEQQLSALQQSEASVKAELAAAQQASKKALQDLQTREHDVTELQAMLDEFETKLQQATKTETQAVALNKRLQAQLEQLQNSVQEQGGKAADQAALVAAQAALAEERDKALQQLTEVQQQLTQAQQQAEKLQAEREQLQAKLEQIPQGEAPVEVVVDDAQQQAAQETIARLEKEVDTLSKQLSELTKQLDHSQRDAEVQRDNALKAEQQLDAMQKAQSTEIDDSQDIQATLEQLRANNAMLKEQSAITAGHQAEQREVIRQLREELQQQRDMVADMQLEQDKLKKQKSQLEQQVSFVKDNAAATIERLTRYREQAQEKIEKLEKKLSKLSDA
;
A
#
# COMPACT_ATOMS: atom_id res chain seq x y z
N MET A 1 -49.04 112.72 -30.38
CA MET A 1 -49.35 113.73 -31.41
C MET A 1 -50.85 113.95 -31.43
N GLN A 2 -51.31 115.20 -31.55
CA GLN A 2 -52.73 115.52 -31.46
C GLN A 2 -53.37 115.47 -32.86
N TYR A 3 -54.55 114.86 -32.96
CA TYR A 3 -55.34 114.74 -34.21
C TYR A 3 -55.52 116.06 -34.96
N SER A 4 -55.53 117.19 -34.24
CA SER A 4 -55.67 118.55 -34.77
C SER A 4 -54.54 118.98 -35.71
N GLU A 5 -53.30 118.54 -35.47
CA GLU A 5 -52.14 118.90 -36.31
C GLU A 5 -52.14 118.10 -37.63
N VAL A 6 -52.41 116.79 -37.53
CA VAL A 6 -52.57 115.91 -38.70
C VAL A 6 -53.75 116.37 -39.55
N LYS A 7 -54.89 116.74 -38.93
CA LYS A 7 -56.06 117.28 -39.61
C LYS A 7 -55.77 118.58 -40.37
N LYS A 8 -55.02 119.52 -39.78
CA LYS A 8 -54.64 120.78 -40.46
C LYS A 8 -53.81 120.52 -41.73
N ILE A 9 -52.82 119.64 -41.66
CA ILE A 9 -51.97 119.29 -42.81
C ILE A 9 -52.80 118.60 -43.90
N CYS A 10 -53.67 117.66 -43.52
CA CYS A 10 -54.56 117.00 -44.46
C CYS A 10 -55.57 117.98 -45.11
N ASP A 11 -56.16 118.90 -44.33
CA ASP A 11 -57.08 119.93 -44.84
C ASP A 11 -56.38 120.94 -45.76
N GLU A 12 -55.12 121.28 -45.50
CA GLU A 12 -54.32 122.20 -46.31
C GLU A 12 -53.87 121.55 -47.63
N LEU A 13 -53.46 120.28 -47.60
CA LEU A 13 -53.19 119.50 -48.82
C LEU A 13 -54.46 119.33 -49.67
N HIS A 14 -55.60 119.08 -49.03
CA HIS A 14 -56.88 118.95 -49.71
C HIS A 14 -57.34 120.27 -50.35
N LYS A 15 -57.16 121.42 -49.65
CA LYS A 15 -57.47 122.76 -50.20
C LYS A 15 -56.54 123.17 -51.35
N THR A 16 -55.30 122.70 -51.35
CA THR A 16 -54.31 123.00 -52.40
C THR A 16 -54.38 122.03 -53.59
N GLY A 17 -55.35 121.11 -53.61
CA GLY A 17 -55.58 120.15 -54.70
C GLY A 17 -54.51 119.06 -54.80
N LYS A 18 -53.63 118.91 -53.80
CA LYS A 18 -52.60 117.87 -53.78
C LYS A 18 -53.15 116.59 -53.16
N PRO A 19 -52.78 115.39 -53.67
CA PRO A 19 -53.27 114.13 -53.13
C PRO A 19 -52.77 113.93 -51.69
N VAL A 20 -53.69 113.71 -50.76
CA VAL A 20 -53.37 113.46 -49.34
C VAL A 20 -53.03 111.98 -49.18
N SER A 21 -51.76 111.61 -49.38
CA SER A 21 -51.26 110.24 -49.19
C SER A 21 -50.70 110.01 -47.79
N LEU A 22 -50.84 108.78 -47.30
CA LEU A 22 -50.30 108.37 -46.00
C LEU A 22 -48.76 108.50 -45.96
N ASP A 23 -48.09 108.21 -47.08
CA ASP A 23 -46.62 108.34 -47.20
C ASP A 23 -46.14 109.80 -47.09
N TYR A 24 -46.91 110.75 -47.62
CA TYR A 24 -46.60 112.17 -47.48
C TYR A 24 -46.73 112.63 -46.02
N LEU A 25 -47.73 112.11 -45.30
CA LEU A 25 -47.93 112.42 -43.88
C LEU A 25 -46.86 111.78 -42.99
N ILE A 26 -46.44 110.54 -43.30
CA ILE A 26 -45.35 109.86 -42.58
C ILE A 26 -44.00 110.59 -42.77
N SER A 27 -43.76 111.17 -43.95
CA SER A 27 -42.50 111.91 -44.23
C SER A 27 -42.45 113.33 -43.65
N LYS A 28 -43.60 113.97 -43.41
CA LYS A 28 -43.66 115.36 -42.90
C LYS A 28 -43.98 115.48 -41.42
N VAL A 29 -44.55 114.45 -40.79
CA VAL A 29 -45.02 114.51 -39.41
C VAL A 29 -44.27 113.49 -38.55
N PRO A 30 -43.41 113.90 -37.61
CA PRO A 30 -42.60 112.98 -36.82
C PRO A 30 -43.38 112.31 -35.69
N GLY A 31 -43.60 110.99 -35.77
CA GLY A 31 -44.07 110.16 -34.65
C GLY A 31 -44.53 108.75 -35.05
N ALA A 32 -45.14 108.02 -34.11
CA ALA A 32 -45.45 106.60 -34.28
C ALA A 32 -46.47 106.35 -35.41
N GLN A 33 -46.07 105.56 -36.42
CA GLN A 33 -46.86 105.28 -37.64
C GLN A 33 -48.27 104.75 -37.33
N ALA A 34 -48.43 103.91 -36.31
CA ALA A 34 -49.74 103.37 -35.91
C ALA A 34 -50.73 104.47 -35.48
N SER A 35 -50.27 105.49 -34.76
CA SER A 35 -51.13 106.62 -34.34
C SER A 35 -51.48 107.53 -35.52
N LEU A 36 -50.54 107.70 -36.47
CA LEU A 36 -50.75 108.50 -37.67
C LEU A 36 -51.80 107.86 -38.60
N VAL A 37 -51.78 106.52 -38.75
CA VAL A 37 -52.78 105.76 -39.53
C VAL A 37 -54.18 105.94 -38.95
N VAL A 38 -54.32 105.84 -37.63
CA VAL A 38 -55.61 106.04 -36.94
C VAL A 38 -56.13 107.47 -37.14
N HIS A 39 -55.25 108.48 -37.05
CA HIS A 39 -55.62 109.88 -37.29
C HIS A 39 -55.96 110.16 -38.77
N TYR A 40 -55.23 109.58 -39.71
CA TYR A 40 -55.53 109.69 -41.14
C TYR A 40 -56.86 109.02 -41.51
N GLN A 41 -57.14 107.83 -40.96
CA GLN A 41 -58.44 107.18 -41.12
C GLN A 41 -59.57 108.02 -40.52
N LYS A 42 -59.35 108.62 -39.33
CA LYS A 42 -60.34 109.50 -38.70
C LYS A 42 -60.63 110.75 -39.56
N TRP A 43 -59.60 111.37 -40.14
CA TRP A 43 -59.78 112.50 -41.06
C TRP A 43 -60.49 112.09 -42.35
N ARG A 44 -60.13 110.94 -42.93
CA ARG A 44 -60.78 110.41 -44.14
C ARG A 44 -62.25 110.11 -43.89
N ASN A 45 -62.60 109.57 -42.73
CA ASN A 45 -63.99 109.35 -42.31
C ASN A 45 -64.73 110.67 -42.06
N GLU A 46 -64.06 111.70 -41.51
CA GLU A 46 -64.64 113.04 -41.39
C GLU A 46 -64.87 113.72 -42.75
N GLN A 47 -64.01 113.49 -43.75
CA GLN A 47 -64.23 113.97 -45.11
C GLN A 47 -65.34 113.19 -45.82
N ALA A 48 -65.43 111.87 -45.61
CA ALA A 48 -66.49 111.04 -46.17
C ALA A 48 -67.88 111.38 -45.58
N ASN A 49 -67.94 111.77 -44.30
CA ASN A 49 -69.17 112.23 -43.64
C ASN A 49 -69.44 113.73 -43.78
N ARG A 50 -68.56 114.48 -44.46
CA ARG A 50 -68.83 115.88 -44.79
C ARG A 50 -69.86 115.89 -45.92
N ALA A 51 -71.11 116.22 -45.58
CA ALA A 51 -72.17 116.37 -46.56
C ALA A 51 -71.66 117.22 -47.74
N PRO A 52 -71.82 116.77 -49.00
CA PRO A 52 -71.44 117.58 -50.13
C PRO A 52 -72.20 118.91 -50.01
N ALA A 53 -71.47 120.02 -50.02
CA ALA A 53 -72.08 121.31 -50.27
C ALA A 53 -72.89 121.16 -51.56
N PRO A 54 -74.18 121.55 -51.59
CA PRO A 54 -74.99 121.41 -52.78
C PRO A 54 -74.23 122.07 -53.92
N ALA A 55 -73.84 121.28 -54.91
CA ALA A 55 -73.33 121.82 -56.15
C ALA A 55 -74.42 122.76 -56.66
N GLU A 56 -74.09 124.04 -56.80
CA GLU A 56 -74.90 124.97 -57.56
C GLU A 56 -75.11 124.30 -58.92
N VAL A 57 -76.33 123.86 -59.16
CA VAL A 57 -76.77 123.35 -60.46
C VAL A 57 -76.77 124.57 -61.37
N THR A 58 -75.61 124.84 -61.96
CA THR A 58 -75.52 125.65 -63.17
C THR A 58 -76.43 124.96 -64.18
N GLY A 59 -77.54 125.62 -64.49
CA GLY A 59 -78.68 125.11 -65.23
C GLY A 59 -78.41 124.90 -66.72
N ASP A 60 -77.36 124.16 -67.06
CA ASP A 60 -77.09 123.61 -68.38
C ASP A 60 -76.66 122.15 -68.23
N SER A 61 -77.58 121.32 -67.73
CA SER A 61 -77.46 119.88 -67.96
C SER A 61 -77.99 119.60 -69.37
N MET A 62 -77.10 119.19 -70.28
CA MET A 62 -77.43 118.79 -71.66
C MET A 62 -78.42 117.62 -71.77
N PHE A 63 -78.86 117.05 -70.64
CA PHE A 63 -79.77 115.93 -70.57
C PHE A 63 -81.05 116.34 -69.85
N SER A 64 -82.19 115.78 -70.27
CA SER A 64 -83.48 116.07 -69.62
C SER A 64 -83.46 115.66 -68.14
N ALA A 65 -84.23 116.37 -67.30
CA ALA A 65 -84.39 116.02 -65.90
C ALA A 65 -84.84 114.55 -65.72
N ASP A 66 -85.71 114.05 -66.60
CA ASP A 66 -86.14 112.65 -66.63
C ASP A 66 -84.99 111.68 -66.92
N PHE A 67 -84.05 112.03 -67.81
CA PHE A 67 -82.86 111.21 -68.08
C PHE A 67 -81.93 111.17 -66.85
N ILE A 68 -81.72 112.29 -66.17
CA ILE A 68 -80.89 112.36 -64.97
C ILE A 68 -81.50 111.50 -63.86
N THR A 69 -82.82 111.60 -63.64
CA THR A 69 -83.52 110.77 -62.65
C THR A 69 -83.52 109.29 -63.04
N ALA A 70 -83.72 108.95 -64.32
CA ALA A 70 -83.64 107.57 -64.79
C ALA A 70 -82.22 106.99 -64.65
N PHE A 71 -81.18 107.77 -64.98
CA PHE A 71 -79.78 107.38 -64.82
C PHE A 71 -79.39 107.21 -63.36
N GLN A 72 -79.84 108.10 -62.47
CA GLN A 72 -79.63 107.97 -61.02
C GLN A 72 -80.30 106.70 -60.49
N ASN A 73 -81.55 106.43 -60.87
CA ASN A 73 -82.25 105.21 -60.47
C ASN A 73 -81.55 103.95 -60.98
N GLU A 74 -81.04 103.96 -62.22
CA GLU A 74 -80.34 102.81 -62.78
C GLU A 74 -78.94 102.63 -62.18
N ALA A 75 -78.23 103.72 -61.91
CA ALA A 75 -76.96 103.71 -61.17
C ALA A 75 -77.15 103.20 -59.74
N GLU A 76 -78.23 103.59 -59.05
CA GLU A 76 -78.57 103.07 -57.73
C GLU A 76 -78.91 101.58 -57.76
N LYS A 77 -79.65 101.11 -58.77
CA LYS A 77 -79.92 99.67 -58.94
C LYS A 77 -78.63 98.90 -59.20
N HIS A 78 -77.75 99.41 -60.06
CA HIS A 78 -76.44 98.80 -60.32
C HIS A 78 -75.55 98.79 -59.07
N ALA A 79 -75.52 99.89 -58.31
CA ALA A 79 -74.78 99.99 -57.06
C ALA A 79 -75.35 99.04 -55.98
N LYS A 80 -76.68 98.94 -55.85
CA LYS A 80 -77.33 97.97 -54.96
C LYS A 80 -76.99 96.54 -55.36
N LYS A 81 -77.13 96.19 -56.64
CA LYS A 81 -76.76 94.86 -57.15
C LYS A 81 -75.29 94.50 -56.88
N LEU A 82 -74.37 95.45 -57.09
CA LEU A 82 -72.95 95.25 -56.81
C LEU A 82 -72.69 95.10 -55.30
N THR A 83 -73.37 95.90 -54.48
CA THR A 83 -73.28 95.84 -53.01
C THR A 83 -73.83 94.52 -52.48
N ASP A 84 -74.95 94.05 -53.01
CA ASP A 84 -75.55 92.77 -52.65
C ASP A 84 -74.65 91.60 -53.05
N GLN A 85 -74.05 91.65 -54.25
CA GLN A 85 -73.06 90.66 -54.69
C GLN A 85 -71.82 90.64 -53.78
N LEU A 86 -71.31 91.81 -53.39
CA LEU A 86 -70.16 91.91 -52.50
C LEU A 86 -70.50 91.40 -51.08
N ASN A 87 -71.69 91.71 -50.56
CA ASN A 87 -72.18 91.20 -49.28
C ASN A 87 -72.35 89.68 -49.31
N GLN A 88 -72.83 89.12 -50.42
CA GLN A 88 -72.95 87.67 -50.59
C GLN A 88 -71.56 87.01 -50.62
N GLN A 89 -70.59 87.58 -51.34
CA GLN A 89 -69.21 87.08 -51.34
C GLN A 89 -68.56 87.17 -49.96
N LEU A 90 -68.80 88.26 -49.22
CA LEU A 90 -68.31 88.42 -47.85
C LEU A 90 -68.91 87.39 -46.90
N GLN A 91 -70.21 87.11 -46.99
CA GLN A 91 -70.85 86.06 -46.20
C GLN A 91 -70.30 84.67 -46.51
N GLN A 92 -70.06 84.35 -47.79
CA GLN A 92 -69.44 83.08 -48.19
C GLN A 92 -68.01 82.96 -47.67
N ALA A 93 -67.22 84.03 -47.76
CA ALA A 93 -65.84 84.06 -47.24
C ALA A 93 -65.82 83.87 -45.71
N MET A 94 -66.74 84.52 -44.98
CA MET A 94 -66.86 84.38 -43.53
C MET A 94 -67.27 82.96 -43.12
N GLN A 95 -68.21 82.34 -43.83
CA GLN A 95 -68.59 80.94 -43.59
C GLN A 95 -67.42 79.98 -43.87
N ALA A 96 -66.67 80.21 -44.95
CA ALA A 96 -65.49 79.42 -45.27
C ALA A 96 -64.38 79.56 -44.20
N GLU A 97 -64.18 80.77 -43.67
CA GLU A 97 -63.22 81.02 -42.59
C GLU A 97 -63.63 80.30 -41.29
N VAL A 98 -64.92 80.32 -40.93
CA VAL A 98 -65.42 79.59 -39.75
C VAL A 98 -65.20 78.09 -39.92
N LEU A 99 -65.55 77.50 -41.07
CA LEU A 99 -65.32 76.08 -41.33
C LEU A 99 -63.82 75.72 -41.31
N ALA A 100 -62.96 76.59 -41.86
CA ALA A 100 -61.50 76.39 -41.80
C ALA A 100 -60.97 76.48 -40.36
N ALA A 101 -61.52 77.36 -39.53
CA ALA A 101 -61.16 77.48 -38.12
C ALA A 101 -61.61 76.25 -37.32
N GLU A 102 -62.82 75.74 -37.57
CA GLU A 102 -63.32 74.49 -36.97
C GLU A 102 -62.44 73.30 -37.37
N HIS A 103 -62.12 73.14 -38.65
CA HIS A 103 -61.24 72.08 -39.13
C HIS A 103 -59.82 72.18 -38.54
N ASN A 104 -59.26 73.39 -38.42
CA ASN A 104 -57.96 73.57 -37.76
C ASN A 104 -58.01 73.19 -36.28
N ARG A 105 -59.13 73.45 -35.59
CA ARG A 105 -59.33 73.05 -34.20
C ARG A 105 -59.43 71.53 -34.07
N GLU A 106 -60.12 70.86 -34.98
CA GLU A 106 -60.19 69.39 -35.03
C GLU A 106 -58.80 68.78 -35.27
N LEU A 107 -58.03 69.31 -36.22
CA LEU A 107 -56.64 68.88 -36.46
C LEU A 107 -55.74 69.08 -35.24
N GLN A 108 -55.90 70.20 -34.50
CA GLN A 108 -55.14 70.42 -33.26
C GLN A 108 -55.45 69.35 -32.21
N LEU A 109 -56.72 69.01 -32.03
CA LEU A 109 -57.12 67.94 -31.11
C LEU A 109 -56.59 66.58 -31.55
N GLU A 110 -56.60 66.27 -32.84
CA GLU A 110 -56.03 65.03 -33.37
C GLU A 110 -54.51 64.95 -33.15
N VAL A 111 -53.79 66.05 -33.38
CA VAL A 111 -52.34 66.13 -33.10
C VAL A 111 -52.05 65.93 -31.61
N GLU A 112 -52.82 66.55 -30.71
CA GLU A 112 -52.67 66.35 -29.27
C GLU A 112 -52.91 64.89 -28.87
N GLN A 113 -53.95 64.24 -29.40
CA GLN A 113 -54.22 62.82 -29.15
C GLN A 113 -53.11 61.91 -29.68
N LEU A 114 -52.58 62.19 -30.86
CA LEU A 114 -51.46 61.44 -31.43
C LEU A 114 -50.18 61.63 -30.62
N GLN A 115 -49.93 62.82 -30.09
CA GLN A 115 -48.81 63.07 -29.18
C GLN A 115 -48.96 62.30 -27.87
N GLN A 116 -50.15 62.27 -27.26
CA GLN A 116 -50.41 61.47 -26.06
C GLN A 116 -50.17 59.98 -26.32
N ARG A 117 -50.74 59.42 -27.40
CA ARG A 117 -50.50 58.03 -27.79
C ARG A 117 -49.02 57.73 -28.05
N LYS A 118 -48.30 58.67 -28.67
CA LYS A 118 -46.86 58.53 -28.87
C LYS A 118 -46.12 58.43 -27.53
N THR A 119 -46.43 59.30 -26.57
CA THR A 119 -45.80 59.25 -25.25
C THR A 119 -46.14 57.98 -24.48
N GLU A 120 -47.38 57.48 -24.57
CA GLU A 120 -47.79 56.21 -23.97
C GLU A 120 -47.01 55.03 -24.56
N LEU A 121 -46.84 55.01 -25.89
CA LEU A 121 -46.05 53.99 -26.58
C LEU A 121 -44.56 54.09 -26.26
N GLU A 122 -44.00 55.29 -26.14
CA GLU A 122 -42.60 55.49 -25.73
C GLU A 122 -42.36 55.01 -24.30
N ILE A 123 -43.29 55.28 -23.37
CA ILE A 123 -43.24 54.77 -21.99
C ILE A 123 -43.34 53.24 -21.98
N SER A 124 -44.29 52.68 -22.74
CA SER A 124 -44.46 51.22 -22.84
C SER A 124 -43.21 50.53 -23.42
N LEU A 125 -42.60 51.12 -24.45
CA LEU A 125 -41.36 50.62 -25.05
C LEU A 125 -40.20 50.68 -24.06
N ALA A 126 -40.05 51.79 -23.31
CA ALA A 126 -39.01 51.92 -22.29
C ALA A 126 -39.19 50.90 -21.17
N GLN A 127 -40.43 50.67 -20.71
CA GLN A 127 -40.73 49.62 -19.73
C GLN A 127 -40.41 48.22 -20.27
N GLN A 128 -40.72 47.94 -21.53
CA GLN A 128 -40.41 46.64 -22.15
C GLN A 128 -38.89 46.43 -22.26
N GLN A 129 -38.13 47.46 -22.63
CA GLN A 129 -36.66 47.41 -22.67
C GLN A 129 -36.06 47.18 -21.28
N GLN A 130 -36.59 47.85 -20.25
CA GLN A 130 -36.16 47.62 -18.87
C GLN A 130 -36.44 46.18 -18.42
N GLN A 131 -37.63 45.66 -18.72
CA GLN A 131 -37.99 44.27 -18.42
C GLN A 131 -37.06 43.27 -19.10
N LEU A 132 -36.73 43.48 -20.38
CA LEU A 132 -35.80 42.64 -21.12
C LEU A 132 -34.37 42.71 -20.52
N SER A 133 -33.91 43.89 -20.11
CA SER A 133 -32.63 44.05 -19.41
C SER A 133 -32.59 43.27 -18.10
N THR A 134 -33.62 43.41 -17.26
CA THR A 134 -33.72 42.67 -16.00
C THR A 134 -33.81 41.16 -16.22
N GLN A 135 -34.50 40.71 -17.27
CA GLN A 135 -34.51 39.29 -17.63
C GLN A 135 -33.13 38.80 -18.07
N ALA A 136 -32.41 39.57 -18.90
CA ALA A 136 -31.06 39.22 -19.32
C ALA A 136 -30.10 39.10 -18.14
N GLU A 137 -30.17 40.01 -17.16
CA GLU A 137 -29.40 39.95 -15.92
C GLU A 137 -29.73 38.69 -15.10
N LYS A 138 -31.02 38.34 -14.98
CA LYS A 138 -31.45 37.11 -14.29
C LYS A 138 -30.93 35.85 -14.98
N TYR A 139 -30.97 35.79 -16.31
CA TYR A 139 -30.43 34.66 -17.06
C TYR A 139 -28.90 34.56 -16.93
N ALA A 140 -28.19 35.69 -16.91
CA ALA A 140 -26.76 35.71 -16.67
C ALA A 140 -26.42 35.15 -15.28
N ALA A 141 -27.14 35.60 -14.23
CA ALA A 141 -26.96 35.10 -12.87
C ALA A 141 -27.24 33.60 -12.75
N LEU A 142 -28.33 33.11 -13.34
CA LEU A 142 -28.66 31.66 -13.36
C LEU A 142 -27.60 30.84 -14.10
N THR A 143 -27.02 31.39 -15.17
CA THR A 143 -25.94 30.73 -15.92
C THR A 143 -24.68 30.61 -15.06
N GLU A 144 -24.34 31.66 -14.32
CA GLU A 144 -23.20 31.65 -13.40
C GLU A 144 -23.41 30.67 -12.24
N GLU A 145 -24.61 30.64 -11.64
CA GLU A 145 -24.97 29.69 -10.58
C GLU A 145 -24.87 28.24 -11.08
N ARG A 146 -25.38 27.96 -12.29
CA ARG A 146 -25.22 26.66 -12.94
C ARG A 146 -23.75 26.29 -13.10
N ASP A 147 -22.91 27.21 -13.58
CA ASP A 147 -21.48 26.94 -13.79
C ASP A 147 -20.73 26.70 -12.48
N GLN A 148 -21.11 27.39 -11.41
CA GLN A 148 -20.60 27.13 -10.07
C GLN A 148 -21.04 25.76 -9.56
N ALA A 149 -22.31 25.38 -9.74
CA ALA A 149 -22.83 24.07 -9.35
C ALA A 149 -22.13 22.92 -10.12
N VAL A 150 -21.88 23.10 -11.42
CA VAL A 150 -21.13 22.12 -12.23
C VAL A 150 -19.69 21.98 -11.74
N LYS A 151 -19.01 23.09 -11.42
CA LYS A 151 -17.65 23.04 -10.86
C LYS A 151 -17.61 22.32 -9.50
N LEU A 152 -18.60 22.57 -8.64
CA LEU A 152 -18.72 21.90 -7.35
C LEU A 152 -18.99 20.39 -7.53
N SER A 153 -19.85 20.02 -8.47
CA SER A 153 -20.12 18.62 -8.79
C SER A 153 -18.86 17.92 -9.32
N GLN A 154 -18.09 18.57 -10.19
CA GLN A 154 -16.81 18.04 -10.68
C GLN A 154 -15.78 17.88 -9.57
N SER A 155 -15.68 18.84 -8.64
CA SER A 155 -14.74 18.73 -7.51
C SER A 155 -15.15 17.58 -6.58
N GLN A 156 -16.44 17.46 -6.25
CA GLN A 156 -16.97 16.33 -5.47
C GLN A 156 -16.71 14.99 -6.14
N GLN A 157 -16.90 14.90 -7.46
CA GLN A 157 -16.65 13.67 -8.21
C GLN A 157 -15.17 13.29 -8.22
N LYS A 158 -14.27 14.27 -8.29
CA LYS A 158 -12.84 14.05 -8.14
C LYS A 158 -12.49 13.55 -6.73
N THR A 159 -13.03 14.18 -5.69
CA THR A 159 -12.81 13.73 -4.31
C THR A 159 -13.34 12.31 -4.08
N LEU A 160 -14.50 11.96 -4.66
CA LEU A 160 -15.02 10.60 -4.61
C LEU A 160 -14.06 9.60 -5.27
N ALA A 161 -13.57 9.90 -6.47
CA ALA A 161 -12.59 9.06 -7.16
C ALA A 161 -11.30 8.88 -6.35
N ASP A 162 -10.79 9.96 -5.74
CA ASP A 162 -9.61 9.91 -4.86
C ASP A 162 -9.88 9.02 -3.63
N THR A 163 -11.07 9.12 -3.02
CA THR A 163 -11.45 8.29 -1.87
C THR A 163 -11.66 6.82 -2.23
N GLU A 164 -12.22 6.53 -3.41
CA GLU A 164 -12.35 5.16 -3.93
C GLU A 164 -10.97 4.53 -4.17
N GLN A 165 -10.02 5.31 -4.69
CA GLN A 165 -8.65 4.85 -4.89
C GLN A 165 -7.95 4.57 -3.55
N GLN A 166 -8.15 5.42 -2.54
CA GLN A 166 -7.62 5.18 -1.19
C GLN A 166 -8.24 3.93 -0.54
N LEU A 167 -9.54 3.71 -0.70
CA LEU A 167 -10.20 2.50 -0.20
C LEU A 167 -9.66 1.24 -0.87
N ALA A 168 -9.44 1.26 -2.19
CA ALA A 168 -8.84 0.15 -2.91
C ALA A 168 -7.42 -0.17 -2.40
N GLN A 169 -6.59 0.85 -2.16
CA GLN A 169 -5.24 0.68 -1.59
C GLN A 169 -5.29 0.10 -0.16
N LEU A 170 -6.23 0.56 0.67
CA LEU A 170 -6.42 0.02 2.01
C LEU A 170 -6.87 -1.45 1.96
N GLN A 171 -7.75 -1.81 1.03
CA GLN A 171 -8.16 -3.20 0.81
C GLN A 171 -7.00 -4.10 0.40
N GLU A 172 -6.18 -3.66 -0.55
CA GLU A 172 -4.99 -4.41 -0.99
C GLU A 172 -3.99 -4.60 0.16
N THR A 173 -3.82 -3.58 1.00
CA THR A 173 -2.97 -3.66 2.20
C THR A 173 -3.53 -4.64 3.23
N LEU A 174 -4.86 -4.67 3.40
CA LEU A 174 -5.54 -5.56 4.33
C LEU A 174 -5.47 -7.02 3.86
N ASP A 175 -5.61 -7.27 2.56
CA ASP A 175 -5.44 -8.59 1.94
C ASP A 175 -4.01 -9.10 2.09
N SER A 176 -3.01 -8.24 1.84
CA SER A 176 -1.59 -8.55 2.04
C SER A 176 -1.29 -8.89 3.51
N THR A 177 -1.81 -8.09 4.44
CA THR A 177 -1.64 -8.32 5.88
C THR A 177 -2.32 -9.63 6.31
N THR A 178 -3.49 -9.93 5.73
CA THR A 178 -4.22 -11.18 5.99
C THR A 178 -3.43 -12.40 5.49
N GLN A 179 -2.81 -12.32 4.30
CA GLN A 179 -1.91 -13.38 3.82
C GLN A 179 -0.70 -13.57 4.73
N GLN A 180 -0.06 -12.48 5.18
CA GLN A 180 1.06 -12.56 6.13
C GLN A 180 0.64 -13.17 7.47
N LEU A 181 -0.55 -12.84 7.96
CA LEU A 181 -1.07 -13.43 9.19
C LEU A 181 -1.31 -14.93 9.00
N HIS A 182 -1.86 -15.34 7.86
CA HIS A 182 -2.08 -16.76 7.56
C HIS A 182 -0.76 -17.54 7.45
N SER A 183 0.27 -16.98 6.80
CA SER A 183 1.59 -17.62 6.74
C SER A 183 2.23 -17.76 8.13
N LYS A 184 2.16 -16.71 8.96
CA LYS A 184 2.65 -16.75 10.34
C LYS A 184 1.88 -17.75 11.20
N GLN A 185 0.58 -17.90 10.98
CA GLN A 185 -0.24 -18.87 11.69
C GLN A 185 0.14 -20.31 11.31
N SER A 186 0.44 -20.57 10.03
CA SER A 186 0.97 -21.86 9.57
C SER A 186 2.37 -22.16 10.12
N GLU A 187 3.27 -21.16 10.16
CA GLU A 187 4.59 -21.29 10.80
C GLU A 187 4.46 -21.65 12.29
N LEU A 188 3.51 -21.03 13.00
CA LEU A 188 3.25 -21.29 14.42
C LEU A 188 2.73 -22.72 14.64
N GLU A 189 1.82 -23.22 13.80
CA GLU A 189 1.33 -24.60 13.87
C GLU A 189 2.46 -25.61 13.64
N SER A 190 3.34 -25.36 12.67
CA SER A 190 4.52 -26.20 12.43
C SER A 190 5.47 -26.19 13.63
N ALA A 191 5.74 -25.03 14.21
CA ALA A 191 6.58 -24.91 15.40
C ALA A 191 5.96 -25.63 16.61
N GLN A 192 4.64 -25.55 16.79
CA GLN A 192 3.94 -26.29 17.85
C GLN A 192 4.04 -27.81 17.66
N GLN A 193 3.92 -28.33 16.44
CA GLN A 193 4.13 -29.75 16.16
C GLN A 193 5.57 -30.20 16.46
N GLN A 194 6.58 -29.41 16.07
CA GLN A 194 7.97 -29.71 16.38
C GLN A 194 8.23 -29.73 17.89
N LEU A 195 7.65 -28.80 18.63
CA LEU A 195 7.78 -28.73 20.09
C LEU A 195 7.08 -29.93 20.78
N ALA A 196 5.94 -30.38 20.24
CA ALA A 196 5.27 -31.59 20.71
C ALA A 196 6.12 -32.85 20.45
N ALA A 197 6.73 -32.97 19.26
CA ALA A 197 7.62 -34.08 18.94
C ALA A 197 8.86 -34.10 19.85
N ALA A 198 9.52 -32.94 20.03
CA ALA A 198 10.67 -32.82 20.92
C ALA A 198 10.32 -33.16 22.38
N ARG A 199 9.12 -32.78 22.86
CA ARG A 199 8.65 -33.20 24.19
C ARG A 199 8.47 -34.72 24.29
N GLN A 200 7.96 -35.36 23.26
CA GLN A 200 7.79 -36.81 23.24
C GLN A 200 9.14 -37.54 23.24
N GLU A 201 10.12 -37.06 22.46
CA GLU A 201 11.49 -37.57 22.47
C GLU A 201 12.16 -37.39 23.84
N ALA A 202 11.99 -36.23 24.47
CA ALA A 202 12.51 -35.98 25.81
C ALA A 202 11.91 -36.92 26.87
N GLU A 203 10.60 -37.21 26.79
CA GLU A 203 9.94 -38.14 27.70
C GLU A 203 10.44 -39.59 27.48
N GLN A 204 10.65 -40.00 26.23
CA GLN A 204 11.25 -41.30 25.91
C GLN A 204 12.69 -41.41 26.42
N ALA A 205 13.50 -40.37 26.23
CA ALA A 205 14.87 -40.33 26.74
C ALA A 205 14.90 -40.42 28.28
N LYS A 206 13.96 -39.76 28.95
CA LYS A 206 13.81 -39.86 30.41
C LYS A 206 13.45 -41.27 30.86
N GLN A 207 12.50 -41.95 30.19
CA GLN A 207 12.17 -43.34 30.50
C GLN A 207 13.35 -44.29 30.27
N GLN A 208 14.13 -44.07 29.21
CA GLN A 208 15.35 -44.83 28.95
C GLN A 208 16.40 -44.59 30.03
N ALA A 209 16.59 -43.34 30.47
CA ALA A 209 17.51 -43.00 31.55
C ALA A 209 17.09 -43.67 32.88
N GLU A 210 15.80 -43.68 33.21
CA GLU A 210 15.27 -44.40 34.38
C GLU A 210 15.52 -45.92 34.28
N GLN A 211 15.35 -46.53 33.11
CA GLN A 211 15.70 -47.95 32.90
C GLN A 211 17.20 -48.21 33.06
N ILE A 212 18.07 -47.35 32.52
CA ILE A 212 19.52 -47.47 32.68
C ILE A 212 19.88 -47.35 34.16
N GLN A 213 19.28 -46.41 34.89
CA GLN A 213 19.50 -46.24 36.32
C GLN A 213 19.09 -47.48 37.11
N LEU A 214 17.94 -48.10 36.80
CA LEU A 214 17.53 -49.36 37.41
C LEU A 214 18.51 -50.50 37.12
N LYS A 215 18.99 -50.62 35.88
CA LYS A 215 20.01 -51.61 35.52
C LYS A 215 21.32 -51.39 36.27
N LEU A 216 21.76 -50.13 36.41
CA LEU A 216 22.96 -49.78 37.15
C LEU A 216 22.83 -50.18 38.63
N ILE A 217 21.68 -49.90 39.26
CA ILE A 217 21.41 -50.32 40.64
C ILE A 217 21.48 -51.85 40.76
N SER A 218 20.88 -52.59 39.83
CA SER A 218 20.95 -54.06 39.86
C SER A 218 22.37 -54.59 39.66
N ALA A 219 23.15 -53.98 38.77
CA ALA A 219 24.54 -54.35 38.53
C ALA A 219 25.41 -54.07 39.77
N GLN A 220 25.18 -52.93 40.44
CA GLN A 220 25.85 -52.59 41.69
C GLN A 220 25.55 -53.63 42.78
N GLN A 221 24.29 -54.02 42.95
CA GLN A 221 23.90 -55.07 43.91
C GLN A 221 24.61 -56.39 43.61
N THR A 222 24.69 -56.80 42.34
CA THR A 222 25.42 -58.02 41.96
C THR A 222 26.92 -57.91 42.22
N GLN A 223 27.50 -56.72 42.06
CA GLN A 223 28.90 -56.48 42.36
C GLN A 223 29.15 -56.58 43.87
N ASP A 224 28.30 -55.97 44.69
CA ASP A 224 28.39 -56.04 46.14
C ASP A 224 28.28 -57.50 46.65
N GLU A 225 27.37 -58.31 46.07
CA GLU A 225 27.25 -59.74 46.36
C GLU A 225 28.52 -60.53 45.98
N LEU A 226 29.13 -60.21 44.84
CA LEU A 226 30.39 -60.81 44.38
C LEU A 226 31.56 -60.44 45.28
N GLU A 227 31.64 -59.19 45.75
CA GLU A 227 32.65 -58.74 46.72
C GLU A 227 32.50 -59.46 48.06
N GLU A 228 31.26 -59.67 48.54
CA GLU A 228 31.00 -60.46 49.75
C GLU A 228 31.41 -61.93 49.58
N GLN A 229 31.12 -62.55 48.43
CA GLN A 229 31.58 -63.90 48.12
C GLN A 229 33.11 -64.00 48.08
N LEU A 230 33.78 -63.03 47.45
CA LEU A 230 35.25 -62.99 47.40
C LEU A 230 35.87 -62.85 48.79
N GLN A 231 35.30 -62.01 49.66
CA GLN A 231 35.75 -61.87 51.04
C GLN A 231 35.56 -63.17 51.83
N ASN A 232 34.42 -63.86 51.65
CA ASN A 232 34.17 -65.15 52.27
C ASN A 232 35.16 -66.23 51.79
N GLU A 233 35.45 -66.29 50.49
CA GLU A 233 36.48 -67.19 49.94
C GLU A 233 37.88 -66.86 50.47
N GLN A 234 38.24 -65.58 50.57
CA GLN A 234 39.52 -65.16 51.16
C GLN A 234 39.63 -65.59 52.62
N GLN A 235 38.58 -65.42 53.44
CA GLN A 235 38.56 -65.88 54.82
C GLN A 235 38.68 -67.41 54.91
N LEU A 236 37.98 -68.14 54.04
CA LEU A 236 38.07 -69.61 53.96
C LEU A 236 39.49 -70.06 53.61
N HIS A 237 40.12 -69.42 52.62
CA HIS A 237 41.51 -69.69 52.24
C HIS A 237 42.49 -69.40 53.37
N GLN A 238 42.28 -68.32 54.13
CA GLN A 238 43.11 -67.96 55.27
C GLN A 238 42.98 -68.99 56.40
N GLN A 239 41.76 -69.46 56.70
CA GLN A 239 41.54 -70.57 57.63
C GLN A 239 42.21 -71.86 57.18
N LYS A 240 42.14 -72.19 55.89
CA LYS A 240 42.76 -73.40 55.34
C LYS A 240 44.30 -73.35 55.38
N LEU A 241 44.88 -72.17 55.16
CA LEU A 241 46.31 -71.93 55.35
C LEU A 241 46.72 -72.12 56.82
N GLN A 242 45.91 -71.63 57.76
CA GLN A 242 46.14 -71.83 59.19
C GLN A 242 46.11 -73.32 59.56
N GLN A 243 45.11 -74.06 59.07
CA GLN A 243 45.02 -75.51 59.28
C GLN A 243 46.24 -76.26 58.73
N LEU A 244 46.68 -75.92 57.51
CA LEU A 244 47.87 -76.53 56.93
C LEU A 244 49.15 -76.19 57.73
N GLN A 245 49.25 -74.99 58.29
CA GLN A 245 50.37 -74.63 59.18
C GLN A 245 50.36 -75.46 60.47
N ASP A 246 49.18 -75.65 61.08
CA ASP A 246 49.02 -76.46 62.28
C ASP A 246 49.31 -77.94 62.02
N GLU A 247 48.88 -78.48 60.87
CA GLU A 247 49.22 -79.85 60.43
C GLU A 247 50.73 -80.03 60.20
N LEU A 248 51.40 -79.03 59.63
CA LEU A 248 52.85 -79.05 59.44
C LEU A 248 53.60 -79.03 60.78
N ALA A 249 53.15 -78.22 61.74
CA ALA A 249 53.70 -78.18 63.09
C ALA A 249 53.50 -79.50 63.85
N ALA A 250 52.34 -80.16 63.67
CA ALA A 250 52.09 -81.48 64.24
C ALA A 250 53.03 -82.56 63.66
N ALA A 251 53.24 -82.54 62.34
CA ALA A 251 54.18 -83.46 61.67
C ALA A 251 55.64 -83.24 62.11
N GLU A 252 56.04 -81.99 62.37
CA GLU A 252 57.35 -81.68 62.95
C GLU A 252 57.50 -82.21 64.39
N GLN A 253 56.41 -82.23 65.17
CA GLN A 253 56.40 -82.78 66.53
C GLN A 253 56.56 -84.31 66.57
N GLU A 254 56.10 -85.02 65.53
CA GLU A 254 56.27 -86.48 65.40
C GLU A 254 57.69 -86.91 64.97
N LEU A 255 58.51 -86.00 64.43
CA LEU A 255 59.90 -86.26 64.03
C LEU A 255 60.87 -86.32 65.22
N GLU A 256 60.51 -85.71 66.36
CA GLU A 256 61.36 -85.63 67.55
C GLU A 256 61.63 -86.99 68.26
N PRO A 257 60.65 -87.89 68.47
CA PRO A 257 60.92 -89.22 69.03
C PRO A 257 61.69 -90.16 68.08
N LEU A 258 61.63 -89.93 66.76
CA LEU A 258 62.41 -90.69 65.78
C LEU A 258 63.91 -90.35 65.83
N LYS A 259 64.26 -89.08 66.11
CA LYS A 259 65.65 -88.66 66.35
C LYS A 259 66.22 -89.30 67.62
N GLU A 260 65.42 -89.43 68.69
CA GLU A 260 65.84 -90.12 69.92
C GLU A 260 66.04 -91.64 69.74
N GLN A 261 65.26 -92.30 68.87
CA GLN A 261 65.48 -93.71 68.54
C GLN A 261 66.76 -93.95 67.74
N LEU A 262 67.15 -93.02 66.86
CA LEU A 262 68.41 -93.07 66.12
C LEU A 262 69.64 -92.99 67.06
N ALA A 263 69.57 -92.13 68.09
CA ALA A 263 70.63 -91.98 69.08
C ALA A 263 70.85 -93.25 69.93
N LYS A 264 69.78 -94.00 70.24
CA LYS A 264 69.86 -95.27 70.97
C LYS A 264 70.45 -96.41 70.14
N ALA A 265 70.26 -96.39 68.82
CA ALA A 265 70.85 -97.37 67.91
C ALA A 265 72.38 -97.21 67.77
N GLN A 266 72.88 -95.96 67.75
CA GLN A 266 74.32 -95.68 67.67
C GLN A 266 75.11 -96.08 68.94
N ALA A 267 74.47 -96.09 70.12
CA ALA A 267 75.09 -96.53 71.37
C ALA A 267 75.28 -98.06 71.47
N ALA A 268 74.44 -98.85 70.79
CA ALA A 268 74.56 -100.32 70.75
C ALA A 268 75.70 -100.78 69.82
N GLU A 269 76.03 -100.00 68.79
CA GLU A 269 77.07 -100.31 67.81
C GLU A 269 78.49 -100.18 68.40
N GLN A 270 78.69 -99.28 69.37
CA GLN A 270 79.99 -99.11 70.07
C GLN A 270 80.31 -100.25 71.05
N GLN A 271 79.32 -100.99 71.57
CA GLN A 271 79.56 -102.16 72.44
C GLN A 271 79.94 -103.43 71.66
N LEU A 272 79.64 -103.48 70.36
CA LEU A 272 79.89 -104.65 69.50
C LEU A 272 81.33 -104.70 68.96
N SER A 273 82.00 -103.55 68.81
CA SER A 273 83.40 -103.49 68.35
C SER A 273 84.42 -103.88 69.44
N ALA A 274 84.08 -103.73 70.72
CA ALA A 274 84.93 -104.13 71.86
C ALA A 274 84.97 -105.65 72.08
N LEU A 275 83.95 -106.40 71.64
CA LEU A 275 83.89 -107.87 71.73
C LEU A 275 84.59 -108.56 70.54
N GLN A 276 84.70 -107.90 69.37
CA GLN A 276 85.40 -108.45 68.19
C GLN A 276 86.93 -108.40 68.28
N GLN A 277 87.52 -107.48 69.07
CA GLN A 277 88.97 -107.39 69.23
C GLN A 277 89.58 -108.46 70.17
N SER A 278 88.79 -109.07 71.07
CA SER A 278 89.30 -110.12 71.98
C SER A 278 89.27 -111.53 71.35
N GLU A 279 88.47 -111.75 70.30
CA GLU A 279 88.38 -113.03 69.58
C GLU A 279 89.50 -113.22 68.54
N ALA A 280 90.08 -112.14 68.02
CA ALA A 280 91.13 -112.17 66.99
C ALA A 280 92.52 -112.56 67.55
N SER A 281 92.77 -112.36 68.85
CA SER A 281 94.06 -112.67 69.49
C SER A 281 94.26 -114.16 69.82
N VAL A 282 93.18 -114.96 69.91
CA VAL A 282 93.25 -116.38 70.32
C VAL A 282 93.20 -117.35 69.12
N LYS A 283 92.73 -116.89 67.95
CA LYS A 283 92.68 -117.69 66.69
C LYS A 283 93.99 -117.68 65.87
N ALA A 284 94.94 -116.80 66.16
CA ALA A 284 96.19 -116.66 65.39
C ALA A 284 97.34 -117.60 65.83
N GLU A 285 97.32 -118.15 67.06
CA GLU A 285 98.37 -119.06 67.56
C GLU A 285 98.15 -120.56 67.24
N LEU A 286 97.00 -120.94 66.67
CA LEU A 286 96.64 -122.36 66.47
C LEU A 286 96.70 -122.86 65.00
N ALA A 287 96.85 -122.00 63.99
CA ALA A 287 96.59 -122.39 62.58
C ALA A 287 97.78 -122.38 61.60
N ALA A 288 98.96 -121.83 61.93
CA ALA A 288 100.09 -121.79 60.98
C ALA A 288 101.21 -122.82 61.23
N ALA A 289 101.07 -123.66 62.27
CA ALA A 289 101.87 -124.88 62.47
C ALA A 289 101.47 -126.05 61.54
N GLN A 290 100.51 -125.86 60.62
CA GLN A 290 99.97 -126.94 59.78
C GLN A 290 100.14 -126.77 58.27
N GLN A 291 100.77 -125.71 57.74
CA GLN A 291 100.94 -125.58 56.28
C GLN A 291 102.33 -125.14 55.81
N ALA A 292 103.37 -125.52 56.56
CA ALA A 292 104.74 -125.61 56.09
C ALA A 292 105.01 -126.85 55.17
N SER A 293 103.98 -127.56 54.69
CA SER A 293 104.16 -128.84 53.97
C SER A 293 103.62 -128.87 52.53
N LYS A 294 103.27 -127.74 51.91
CA LYS A 294 102.92 -127.75 50.47
C LYS A 294 103.39 -126.53 49.69
N LYS A 295 104.61 -126.09 50.03
CA LYS A 295 105.51 -125.41 49.10
C LYS A 295 105.81 -126.39 47.96
N ALA A 296 105.84 -125.88 46.73
CA ALA A 296 106.16 -126.57 45.48
C ALA A 296 105.01 -127.36 44.83
N LEU A 297 104.24 -126.67 43.98
CA LEU A 297 104.37 -126.85 42.53
C LEU A 297 103.47 -125.82 41.83
N GLN A 298 104.04 -125.15 40.81
CA GLN A 298 103.31 -124.53 39.71
C GLN A 298 102.56 -123.24 40.10
N ASP A 299 103.19 -122.07 40.07
CA ASP A 299 103.89 -121.50 38.92
C ASP A 299 103.03 -121.48 37.66
N LEU A 300 102.93 -120.28 37.11
CA LEU A 300 102.45 -119.89 35.78
C LEU A 300 101.00 -119.41 35.62
N GLN A 301 100.99 -118.14 35.21
CA GLN A 301 100.21 -117.57 34.11
C GLN A 301 98.93 -116.84 34.53
N THR A 302 99.02 -115.54 34.81
CA THR A 302 99.23 -114.37 33.90
C THR A 302 97.91 -113.76 33.48
N ARG A 303 97.80 -112.44 33.72
CA ARG A 303 97.27 -111.40 32.81
C ARG A 303 95.79 -111.54 32.43
N GLU A 304 94.97 -110.53 32.24
CA GLU A 304 95.01 -109.09 31.97
C GLU A 304 93.48 -108.72 31.97
N HIS A 305 92.96 -107.51 32.11
CA HIS A 305 93.41 -106.22 31.63
C HIS A 305 92.53 -105.12 32.25
N ASP A 306 93.17 -104.04 32.67
CA ASP A 306 92.60 -102.72 32.89
C ASP A 306 92.48 -101.95 31.55
N VAL A 307 91.46 -101.09 31.47
CA VAL A 307 91.48 -99.69 30.97
C VAL A 307 92.00 -99.39 29.55
N THR A 308 91.17 -98.68 28.78
CA THR A 308 91.57 -97.52 27.95
C THR A 308 90.28 -96.79 27.52
N GLU A 309 89.93 -95.67 28.15
CA GLU A 309 90.44 -94.31 27.85
C GLU A 309 89.99 -93.84 26.46
N LEU A 310 89.09 -92.84 26.40
CA LEU A 310 89.47 -91.43 26.51
C LEU A 310 90.63 -91.09 25.58
N GLN A 311 90.36 -90.56 24.39
CA GLN A 311 91.21 -89.51 23.86
C GLN A 311 90.59 -88.97 22.57
N ALA A 312 89.96 -87.81 22.67
CA ALA A 312 90.71 -86.58 22.44
C ALA A 312 89.66 -85.47 22.45
N MET A 313 89.73 -84.54 23.41
CA MET A 313 90.76 -83.49 23.42
C MET A 313 90.68 -82.70 22.12
N LEU A 314 90.62 -81.40 22.12
CA LEU A 314 90.90 -80.37 23.11
C LEU A 314 90.95 -79.12 22.22
N ASP A 315 90.83 -77.96 22.84
CA ASP A 315 91.49 -76.76 22.34
C ASP A 315 91.00 -76.24 20.98
N GLU A 316 90.09 -75.29 21.04
CA GLU A 316 90.58 -73.91 20.90
C GLU A 316 89.58 -72.97 21.54
N PHE A 317 89.83 -72.71 22.83
CA PHE A 317 90.65 -71.58 23.28
C PHE A 317 89.71 -70.39 23.46
N GLU A 318 89.26 -70.26 24.69
CA GLU A 318 89.99 -69.40 25.61
C GLU A 318 89.65 -67.96 25.28
N THR A 319 88.51 -67.51 25.79
CA THR A 319 88.48 -66.95 27.15
C THR A 319 89.18 -65.62 27.17
N LYS A 320 88.41 -64.65 27.64
CA LYS A 320 88.74 -63.26 27.92
C LYS A 320 88.65 -62.41 26.66
N LEU A 321 87.89 -61.33 26.68
CA LEU A 321 87.96 -60.32 27.73
C LEU A 321 86.75 -59.40 27.59
N GLN A 322 86.25 -58.95 28.74
CA GLN A 322 85.28 -57.87 28.99
C GLN A 322 83.82 -58.32 29.14
N GLN A 323 83.32 -58.45 30.38
CA GLN A 323 83.00 -57.39 31.36
C GLN A 323 81.63 -56.75 31.11
N ALA A 324 80.79 -56.92 32.14
CA ALA A 324 79.86 -55.94 32.68
C ALA A 324 78.64 -55.59 31.80
N THR A 325 77.39 -55.73 32.24
CA THR A 325 76.89 -55.83 33.62
C THR A 325 75.40 -56.14 33.59
N LYS A 326 74.96 -57.02 34.52
CA LYS A 326 73.67 -57.03 35.27
C LYS A 326 72.36 -57.07 34.45
N THR A 327 71.32 -57.84 34.74
CA THR A 327 70.85 -58.65 35.88
C THR A 327 69.62 -59.40 35.32
N GLU A 328 69.40 -60.69 35.67
CA GLU A 328 68.25 -61.11 36.51
C GLU A 328 66.89 -61.05 35.78
N THR A 329 66.08 -62.09 35.59
CA THR A 329 66.03 -63.50 36.01
C THR A 329 64.83 -64.05 35.22
N GLN A 330 64.92 -65.26 34.67
CA GLN A 330 64.18 -66.43 35.16
C GLN A 330 62.72 -66.18 35.52
N ALA A 331 61.81 -66.78 34.74
CA ALA A 331 61.08 -67.94 35.22
C ALA A 331 60.24 -68.59 34.10
N VAL A 332 60.61 -69.84 33.78
CA VAL A 332 59.67 -70.92 33.48
C VAL A 332 59.00 -70.80 32.10
N ALA A 333 59.65 -71.27 31.03
CA ALA A 333 59.60 -72.67 30.59
C ALA A 333 58.19 -73.28 30.67
N LEU A 334 57.71 -73.87 29.58
CA LEU A 334 56.83 -75.02 29.70
C LEU A 334 55.50 -74.82 30.46
N ASN A 335 54.95 -73.60 30.45
CA ASN A 335 53.60 -73.42 29.91
C ASN A 335 53.75 -73.01 28.43
N LYS A 336 54.45 -73.86 27.65
CA LYS A 336 53.82 -74.91 26.82
C LYS A 336 52.84 -74.21 25.88
N ARG A 337 53.05 -74.27 24.57
CA ARG A 337 52.83 -75.49 23.75
C ARG A 337 51.41 -76.07 23.88
N LEU A 338 50.55 -75.44 24.69
CA LEU A 338 49.13 -75.68 24.95
C LEU A 338 48.27 -74.52 24.44
N GLN A 339 48.84 -73.33 24.19
CA GLN A 339 48.14 -72.27 23.44
C GLN A 339 48.18 -72.47 21.91
N ALA A 340 48.76 -73.60 21.47
CA ALA A 340 48.57 -74.19 20.16
C ALA A 340 47.23 -74.98 20.04
N GLN A 341 46.38 -74.98 21.07
CA GLN A 341 44.97 -75.42 20.99
C GLN A 341 44.00 -74.30 20.63
N LEU A 342 44.48 -73.07 20.39
CA LEU A 342 43.64 -71.95 19.92
C LEU A 342 43.62 -71.76 18.39
N GLU A 343 44.37 -72.56 17.63
CA GLU A 343 44.21 -72.69 16.18
C GLU A 343 43.29 -73.86 15.78
N GLN A 344 42.65 -74.54 16.73
CA GLN A 344 41.83 -75.74 16.52
C GLN A 344 40.38 -75.63 17.06
N LEU A 345 39.81 -74.43 17.12
CA LEU A 345 38.36 -74.21 17.28
C LEU A 345 37.77 -73.25 16.22
N GLN A 346 38.54 -72.98 15.16
CA GLN A 346 38.03 -72.44 13.90
C GLN A 346 37.91 -73.62 12.91
N ASN A 347 36.68 -73.91 12.50
CA ASN A 347 36.31 -74.67 11.29
C ASN A 347 36.20 -76.20 11.35
N SER A 348 35.39 -76.79 12.25
CA SER A 348 34.53 -77.94 11.86
C SER A 348 33.60 -78.42 12.97
N VAL A 349 32.45 -77.77 13.10
CA VAL A 349 31.08 -78.34 13.29
C VAL A 349 30.17 -77.11 13.05
N GLN A 350 29.96 -76.64 11.82
CA GLN A 350 29.04 -77.22 10.84
C GLN A 350 27.80 -77.88 11.45
N GLU A 351 26.69 -77.18 11.25
CA GLU A 351 25.31 -77.67 11.15
C GLU A 351 24.44 -77.70 12.41
N GLN A 352 23.53 -76.72 12.39
CA GLN A 352 22.13 -76.79 12.79
C GLN A 352 21.80 -76.88 14.29
N GLY A 353 21.13 -75.81 14.75
CA GLY A 353 20.00 -75.95 15.66
C GLY A 353 20.17 -75.32 17.04
N GLY A 354 19.49 -74.19 17.25
CA GLY A 354 18.62 -74.03 18.42
C GLY A 354 19.22 -73.45 19.71
N LYS A 355 18.78 -72.22 19.98
CA LYS A 355 18.40 -71.65 21.29
C LYS A 355 19.47 -71.44 22.38
N ALA A 356 19.47 -70.19 22.86
CA ALA A 356 19.59 -69.77 24.26
C ALA A 356 20.95 -70.07 24.94
N ALA A 357 21.51 -69.26 25.81
CA ALA A 357 21.19 -67.97 26.38
C ALA A 357 22.48 -67.51 27.08
N ASP A 358 22.63 -66.20 27.25
CA ASP A 358 23.25 -65.55 28.42
C ASP A 358 24.56 -66.14 28.96
N GLN A 359 25.70 -65.68 28.43
CA GLN A 359 26.90 -65.34 29.23
C GLN A 359 27.98 -64.60 28.40
N ALA A 360 27.61 -63.79 27.40
CA ALA A 360 28.57 -63.05 26.56
C ALA A 360 28.28 -61.53 26.45
N ALA A 361 27.20 -61.06 27.06
CA ALA A 361 26.76 -59.66 26.99
C ALA A 361 27.47 -58.75 28.02
N LEU A 362 28.18 -59.30 29.00
CA LEU A 362 28.92 -58.50 30.00
C LEU A 362 30.34 -58.11 29.53
N VAL A 363 30.93 -58.85 28.58
CA VAL A 363 32.28 -58.57 28.03
C VAL A 363 32.23 -57.73 26.73
N ALA A 364 31.06 -57.67 26.07
CA ALA A 364 30.84 -56.76 24.93
C ALA A 364 30.66 -55.28 25.36
N ALA A 365 30.25 -55.01 26.61
CA ALA A 365 30.03 -53.66 27.13
C ALA A 365 31.33 -52.93 27.56
N GLN A 366 32.44 -53.65 27.75
CA GLN A 366 33.76 -53.04 28.04
C GLN A 366 34.67 -52.90 26.79
N ALA A 367 34.29 -53.50 25.65
CA ALA A 367 34.98 -53.30 24.37
C ALA A 367 34.46 -52.07 23.59
N ALA A 368 33.21 -51.63 23.81
CA ALA A 368 32.64 -50.48 23.11
C ALA A 368 33.11 -49.10 23.63
N LEU A 369 33.56 -49.00 24.89
CA LEU A 369 34.09 -47.76 25.49
C LEU A 369 35.54 -47.45 25.09
N ALA A 370 36.29 -48.42 24.56
CA ALA A 370 37.62 -48.19 23.97
C ALA A 370 37.54 -47.79 22.48
N GLU A 371 36.48 -48.18 21.77
CA GLU A 371 36.28 -47.87 20.36
C GLU A 371 35.76 -46.43 20.12
N GLU A 372 35.00 -45.84 21.06
CA GLU A 372 34.58 -44.43 21.00
C GLU A 372 35.71 -43.43 21.36
N ARG A 373 36.65 -43.81 22.24
CA ARG A 373 37.81 -42.96 22.57
C ARG A 373 38.81 -42.90 21.42
N ASP A 374 39.02 -44.00 20.70
CA ASP A 374 39.91 -44.06 19.54
C ASP A 374 39.25 -43.50 18.26
N LYS A 375 37.91 -43.55 18.13
CA LYS A 375 37.17 -42.78 17.09
C LYS A 375 37.19 -41.27 17.34
N ALA A 376 37.13 -40.81 18.59
CA ALA A 376 37.24 -39.38 18.92
C ALA A 376 38.66 -38.83 18.65
N LEU A 377 39.72 -39.62 18.89
CA LEU A 377 41.09 -39.27 18.52
C LEU A 377 41.37 -39.37 17.01
N GLN A 378 40.74 -40.32 16.29
CA GLN A 378 40.79 -40.38 14.82
C GLN A 378 40.04 -39.23 14.15
N GLN A 379 38.89 -38.79 14.68
CA GLN A 379 38.17 -37.61 14.16
C GLN A 379 38.91 -36.30 14.45
N LEU A 380 39.62 -36.19 15.59
CA LEU A 380 40.49 -35.04 15.84
C LEU A 380 41.71 -35.02 14.89
N THR A 381 42.21 -36.20 14.51
CA THR A 381 43.32 -36.36 13.55
C THR A 381 42.86 -36.12 12.11
N GLU A 382 41.64 -36.53 11.73
CA GLU A 382 41.02 -36.23 10.43
C GLU A 382 40.66 -34.75 10.30
N VAL A 383 40.20 -34.07 11.35
CA VAL A 383 39.97 -32.61 11.34
C VAL A 383 41.31 -31.85 11.29
N GLN A 384 42.37 -32.34 11.94
CA GLN A 384 43.70 -31.75 11.83
C GLN A 384 44.38 -32.04 10.47
N GLN A 385 44.08 -33.18 9.84
CA GLN A 385 44.53 -33.53 8.48
C GLN A 385 43.72 -32.78 7.40
N GLN A 386 42.43 -32.52 7.62
CA GLN A 386 41.60 -31.65 6.78
C GLN A 386 41.99 -30.17 6.93
N LEU A 387 42.43 -29.73 8.11
CA LEU A 387 43.01 -28.39 8.31
C LEU A 387 44.37 -28.26 7.60
N THR A 388 45.21 -29.29 7.64
CA THR A 388 46.48 -29.32 6.89
C THR A 388 46.24 -29.42 5.37
N GLN A 389 45.21 -30.14 4.93
CA GLN A 389 44.80 -30.18 3.51
C GLN A 389 44.15 -28.88 3.05
N ALA A 390 43.39 -28.19 3.90
CA ALA A 390 42.84 -26.87 3.63
C ALA A 390 43.94 -25.79 3.63
N GLN A 391 44.97 -25.91 4.48
CA GLN A 391 46.16 -25.06 4.43
C GLN A 391 47.03 -25.36 3.20
N GLN A 392 47.19 -26.62 2.79
CA GLN A 392 47.88 -26.98 1.54
C GLN A 392 47.08 -26.61 0.29
N GLN A 393 45.74 -26.60 0.35
CA GLN A 393 44.89 -26.09 -0.72
C GLN A 393 44.88 -24.56 -0.77
N ALA A 394 44.95 -23.88 0.38
CA ALA A 394 45.15 -22.44 0.45
C ALA A 394 46.54 -22.03 -0.06
N GLU A 395 47.61 -22.76 0.30
CA GLU A 395 48.95 -22.58 -0.26
C GLU A 395 49.02 -22.94 -1.75
N LYS A 396 48.30 -23.97 -2.21
CA LYS A 396 48.21 -24.28 -3.65
C LYS A 396 47.45 -23.22 -4.42
N LEU A 397 46.35 -22.69 -3.89
CA LEU A 397 45.58 -21.60 -4.50
C LEU A 397 46.34 -20.26 -4.43
N GLN A 398 47.16 -20.05 -3.40
CA GLN A 398 48.05 -18.89 -3.27
C GLN A 398 49.26 -19.00 -4.21
N ALA A 399 49.82 -20.20 -4.39
CA ALA A 399 50.84 -20.49 -5.40
C ALA A 399 50.29 -20.47 -6.83
N GLU A 400 49.01 -20.86 -7.05
CA GLU A 400 48.31 -20.70 -8.33
C GLU A 400 48.01 -19.21 -8.61
N ARG A 401 47.66 -18.43 -7.57
CA ARG A 401 47.53 -16.98 -7.70
C ARG A 401 48.86 -16.31 -8.03
N GLU A 402 49.96 -16.69 -7.38
CA GLU A 402 51.30 -16.19 -7.68
C GLU A 402 51.81 -16.68 -9.04
N GLN A 403 51.50 -17.92 -9.47
CA GLN A 403 51.78 -18.40 -10.82
C GLN A 403 50.95 -17.70 -11.90
N LEU A 404 49.70 -17.33 -11.62
CA LEU A 404 48.86 -16.56 -12.54
C LEU A 404 49.26 -15.08 -12.58
N GLN A 405 49.68 -14.48 -11.46
CA GLN A 405 50.29 -13.15 -11.43
C GLN A 405 51.64 -13.11 -12.16
N ALA A 406 52.49 -14.14 -12.00
CA ALA A 406 53.75 -14.27 -12.73
C ALA A 406 53.53 -14.54 -14.24
N LYS A 407 52.46 -15.26 -14.62
CA LYS A 407 52.05 -15.44 -16.02
C LYS A 407 51.43 -14.17 -16.62
N LEU A 408 50.85 -13.27 -15.82
CA LEU A 408 50.37 -11.95 -16.25
C LEU A 408 51.50 -10.91 -16.34
N GLU A 409 52.61 -11.06 -15.60
CA GLU A 409 53.81 -10.22 -15.72
C GLU A 409 54.83 -10.71 -16.78
N GLN A 410 54.66 -11.92 -17.34
CA GLN A 410 55.50 -12.45 -18.44
C GLN A 410 54.79 -12.47 -19.80
N ILE A 411 54.14 -11.37 -20.17
CA ILE A 411 53.82 -11.09 -21.58
C ILE A 411 54.83 -10.08 -22.14
N PRO A 412 56.00 -10.52 -22.64
CA PRO A 412 56.76 -9.72 -23.59
C PRO A 412 56.12 -9.82 -24.97
N GLN A 413 56.06 -8.67 -25.63
CA GLN A 413 55.76 -8.48 -27.04
C GLN A 413 56.65 -9.39 -27.92
N GLY A 414 56.09 -10.00 -28.99
CA GLY A 414 56.91 -10.54 -30.08
C GLY A 414 56.31 -11.72 -30.86
N GLU A 415 55.86 -11.41 -32.08
CA GLU A 415 56.02 -12.19 -33.32
C GLU A 415 55.77 -13.72 -33.34
N ALA A 416 54.61 -14.08 -33.92
CA ALA A 416 54.44 -15.05 -35.03
C ALA A 416 54.74 -16.56 -34.77
N PRO A 417 54.32 -17.48 -35.66
CA PRO A 417 53.27 -18.45 -35.35
C PRO A 417 53.78 -19.90 -35.35
N VAL A 418 53.31 -20.72 -34.41
CA VAL A 418 53.45 -22.17 -34.50
C VAL A 418 52.13 -22.84 -34.12
N GLU A 419 51.58 -23.53 -35.10
CA GLU A 419 50.48 -24.47 -35.00
C GLU A 419 50.75 -25.50 -33.89
N VAL A 420 49.83 -25.59 -32.93
CA VAL A 420 49.58 -26.84 -32.23
C VAL A 420 48.07 -27.02 -32.15
N VAL A 421 47.62 -27.99 -32.93
CA VAL A 421 46.31 -28.63 -32.90
C VAL A 421 45.98 -29.02 -31.46
N VAL A 422 44.95 -28.40 -30.88
CA VAL A 422 44.25 -28.88 -29.69
C VAL A 422 42.76 -28.75 -29.99
N ASP A 423 42.04 -29.86 -29.83
CA ASP A 423 40.61 -30.01 -30.09
C ASP A 423 39.75 -28.81 -29.67
N ASP A 424 39.14 -28.12 -30.65
CA ASP A 424 38.14 -27.05 -30.47
C ASP A 424 36.98 -27.47 -29.54
N ALA A 425 36.68 -28.78 -29.47
CA ALA A 425 35.65 -29.34 -28.60
C ALA A 425 36.02 -29.32 -27.11
N GLN A 426 37.31 -29.45 -26.75
CA GLN A 426 37.75 -29.39 -25.35
C GLN A 426 37.90 -27.94 -24.85
N GLN A 427 38.30 -27.01 -25.72
CA GLN A 427 38.35 -25.58 -25.36
C GLN A 427 36.96 -24.96 -25.21
N GLN A 428 35.99 -25.32 -26.07
CA GLN A 428 34.61 -24.87 -25.91
C GLN A 428 33.94 -25.47 -24.67
N ALA A 429 34.13 -26.76 -24.39
CA ALA A 429 33.60 -27.38 -23.18
C ALA A 429 34.22 -26.81 -21.89
N ALA A 430 35.50 -26.45 -21.91
CA ALA A 430 36.17 -25.76 -20.81
C ALA A 430 35.67 -24.31 -20.63
N GLN A 431 35.43 -23.57 -21.73
CA GLN A 431 34.88 -22.21 -21.66
C GLN A 431 33.42 -22.20 -21.19
N GLU A 432 32.60 -23.16 -21.60
CA GLU A 432 31.21 -23.28 -21.13
C GLU A 432 31.13 -23.66 -19.65
N THR A 433 32.02 -24.53 -19.17
CA THR A 433 32.10 -24.86 -17.74
C THR A 433 32.61 -23.69 -16.90
N ILE A 434 33.60 -22.93 -17.39
CA ILE A 434 34.07 -21.71 -16.73
C ILE A 434 32.95 -20.65 -16.68
N ALA A 435 32.26 -20.39 -17.80
CA ALA A 435 31.16 -19.43 -17.83
C ALA A 435 29.97 -19.84 -16.94
N ARG A 436 29.73 -21.15 -16.80
CA ARG A 436 28.72 -21.68 -15.86
C ARG A 436 29.15 -21.48 -14.41
N LEU A 437 30.40 -21.77 -14.08
CA LEU A 437 30.95 -21.55 -12.74
C LEU A 437 30.99 -20.07 -12.37
N GLU A 438 31.33 -19.18 -13.32
CA GLU A 438 31.28 -17.72 -13.12
C GLU A 438 29.84 -17.24 -12.83
N LYS A 439 28.85 -17.76 -13.57
CA LYS A 439 27.43 -17.47 -13.30
C LYS A 439 26.99 -17.97 -11.92
N GLU A 440 27.42 -19.19 -11.54
CA GLU A 440 27.10 -19.77 -10.23
C GLU A 440 27.74 -18.94 -9.10
N VAL A 441 28.99 -18.50 -9.27
CA VAL A 441 29.69 -17.58 -8.35
C VAL A 441 28.99 -16.22 -8.26
N ASP A 442 28.54 -15.64 -9.37
CA ASP A 442 27.78 -14.37 -9.37
C ASP A 442 26.43 -14.51 -8.67
N THR A 443 25.73 -15.63 -8.85
CA THR A 443 24.48 -15.90 -8.12
C THR A 443 24.72 -16.10 -6.62
N LEU A 444 25.77 -16.83 -6.24
CA LEU A 444 26.15 -17.02 -4.85
C LEU A 444 26.60 -15.71 -4.21
N SER A 445 27.33 -14.85 -4.94
CA SER A 445 27.73 -13.52 -4.49
C SER A 445 26.53 -12.60 -4.26
N LYS A 446 25.54 -12.62 -5.17
CA LYS A 446 24.27 -11.89 -4.97
C LYS A 446 23.50 -12.41 -3.76
N GLN A 447 23.37 -13.72 -3.62
CA GLN A 447 22.70 -14.34 -2.46
C GLN A 447 23.39 -14.01 -1.15
N LEU A 448 24.73 -14.03 -1.11
CA LEU A 448 25.51 -13.60 0.05
C LEU A 448 25.27 -12.13 0.36
N SER A 449 25.24 -11.24 -0.65
CA SER A 449 24.96 -9.82 -0.44
C SER A 449 23.55 -9.55 0.09
N GLU A 450 22.56 -10.34 -0.36
CA GLU A 450 21.17 -10.27 0.11
C GLU A 450 21.07 -10.74 1.56
N LEU A 451 21.73 -11.85 1.89
CA LEU A 451 21.84 -12.39 3.25
C LEU A 451 22.56 -11.42 4.19
N THR A 452 23.62 -10.74 3.74
CA THR A 452 24.30 -9.70 4.53
C THR A 452 23.37 -8.52 4.81
N LYS A 453 22.57 -8.07 3.83
CA LYS A 453 21.58 -7.00 4.05
C LYS A 453 20.47 -7.42 5.01
N GLN A 454 20.01 -8.67 4.93
CA GLN A 454 19.01 -9.21 5.87
C GLN A 454 19.58 -9.34 7.28
N LEU A 455 20.85 -9.74 7.43
CA LEU A 455 21.55 -9.78 8.71
C LEU A 455 21.67 -8.38 9.32
N ASP A 456 22.08 -7.38 8.54
CA ASP A 456 22.18 -5.98 8.99
C ASP A 456 20.81 -5.42 9.40
N HIS A 457 19.75 -5.77 8.67
CA HIS A 457 18.39 -5.35 9.02
C HIS A 457 17.92 -6.00 10.32
N SER A 458 18.14 -7.31 10.47
CA SER A 458 17.81 -8.05 11.70
C SER A 458 18.62 -7.58 12.90
N GLN A 459 19.89 -7.16 12.71
CA GLN A 459 20.70 -6.59 13.78
C GLN A 459 20.18 -5.22 14.21
N ARG A 460 19.81 -4.35 13.27
CA ARG A 460 19.18 -3.05 13.60
C ARG A 460 17.84 -3.23 14.31
N ASP A 461 17.02 -4.18 13.89
CA ASP A 461 15.74 -4.45 14.54
C ASP A 461 15.94 -4.99 15.97
N ALA A 462 16.96 -5.84 16.17
CA ALA A 462 17.34 -6.32 17.49
C ALA A 462 17.89 -5.17 18.39
N GLU A 463 18.66 -4.23 17.84
CA GLU A 463 19.11 -3.03 18.54
C GLU A 463 17.93 -2.13 18.94
N VAL A 464 16.96 -1.90 18.04
CA VAL A 464 15.74 -1.13 18.34
C VAL A 464 14.90 -1.82 19.42
N GLN A 465 14.76 -3.15 19.36
CA GLN A 465 14.07 -3.89 20.42
C GLN A 465 14.82 -3.83 21.75
N ARG A 466 16.16 -3.87 21.75
CA ARG A 466 17.00 -3.72 22.94
C ARG A 466 16.86 -2.33 23.55
N ASP A 467 16.86 -1.27 22.73
CA ASP A 467 16.64 0.10 23.18
C ASP A 467 15.23 0.30 23.74
N ASN A 468 14.22 -0.32 23.13
CA ASN A 468 12.85 -0.29 23.64
C ASN A 468 12.73 -1.07 24.97
N ALA A 469 13.42 -2.20 25.11
CA ALA A 469 13.49 -2.95 26.36
C ALA A 469 14.19 -2.15 27.47
N LEU A 470 15.31 -1.48 27.15
CA LEU A 470 16.01 -0.59 28.10
C LEU A 470 15.13 0.59 28.53
N LYS A 471 14.36 1.19 27.62
CA LYS A 471 13.39 2.26 27.97
C LYS A 471 12.26 1.73 28.86
N ALA A 472 11.75 0.53 28.59
CA ALA A 472 10.74 -0.11 29.43
C ALA A 472 11.30 -0.46 30.82
N GLU A 473 12.55 -0.93 30.91
CA GLU A 473 13.24 -1.20 32.17
C GLU A 473 13.50 0.09 32.97
N GLN A 474 13.90 1.19 32.30
CA GLN A 474 14.01 2.51 32.93
C GLN A 474 12.65 3.03 33.43
N GLN A 475 11.56 2.79 32.69
CA GLN A 475 10.22 3.14 33.14
C GLN A 475 9.79 2.30 34.35
N LEU A 476 10.13 1.02 34.39
CA LEU A 476 9.87 0.13 35.52
C LEU A 476 10.72 0.48 36.74
N ASP A 477 12.01 0.84 36.57
CA ASP A 477 12.88 1.30 37.66
C ASP A 477 12.42 2.67 38.20
N ALA A 478 11.94 3.56 37.33
CA ALA A 478 11.30 4.82 37.73
C ALA A 478 9.99 4.57 38.51
N MET A 479 9.19 3.59 38.10
CA MET A 479 7.98 3.16 38.81
C MET A 479 8.28 2.51 40.16
N GLN A 480 9.32 1.66 40.24
CA GLN A 480 9.74 1.01 41.47
C GLN A 480 10.38 2.01 42.44
N LYS A 481 11.15 2.98 41.95
CA LYS A 481 11.64 4.10 42.76
C LYS A 481 10.48 4.94 43.31
N ALA A 482 9.48 5.24 42.47
CA ALA A 482 8.27 5.93 42.89
C ALA A 482 7.45 5.14 43.92
N GLN A 483 7.39 3.81 43.82
CA GLN A 483 6.75 2.93 44.81
C GLN A 483 7.56 2.76 46.10
N SER A 484 8.88 2.88 46.06
CA SER A 484 9.75 2.72 47.25
C SER A 484 9.84 3.97 48.14
N THR A 485 9.39 5.13 47.64
CA THR A 485 9.27 6.36 48.41
C THR A 485 7.86 6.53 48.99
N GLU A 486 7.41 5.60 49.81
CA GLU A 486 6.24 5.80 50.68
C GLU A 486 6.64 6.74 51.84
N ILE A 487 6.28 8.03 51.76
CA ILE A 487 5.68 8.84 52.84
C ILE A 487 4.97 10.08 52.20
N ASP A 488 3.85 9.91 51.47
CA ASP A 488 2.71 10.90 51.41
C ASP A 488 1.47 10.37 50.62
N ASP A 489 1.02 9.14 50.89
CA ASP A 489 0.08 8.39 50.02
C ASP A 489 -1.38 8.87 49.96
N SER A 490 -1.74 9.99 50.59
CA SER A 490 -3.11 10.52 50.47
C SER A 490 -3.27 11.49 49.29
N GLN A 491 -2.24 12.25 48.93
CA GLN A 491 -2.38 13.28 47.90
C GLN A 491 -2.18 12.72 46.50
N ASP A 492 -1.25 11.79 46.30
CA ASP A 492 -0.97 11.24 44.97
C ASP A 492 -2.02 10.23 44.51
N ILE A 493 -2.58 9.40 45.40
CA ILE A 493 -3.74 8.55 45.06
C ILE A 493 -4.94 9.42 44.70
N GLN A 494 -5.12 10.55 45.39
CA GLN A 494 -6.22 11.47 45.15
C GLN A 494 -6.03 12.28 43.87
N ALA A 495 -4.78 12.69 43.54
CA ALA A 495 -4.42 13.31 42.28
C ALA A 495 -4.58 12.33 41.10
N THR A 496 -4.23 11.06 41.28
CA THR A 496 -4.40 10.03 40.25
C THR A 496 -5.89 9.71 40.03
N LEU A 497 -6.69 9.66 41.10
CA LEU A 497 -8.15 9.53 41.01
C LEU A 497 -8.81 10.75 40.38
N GLU A 498 -8.31 11.97 40.65
CA GLU A 498 -8.76 13.19 39.97
C GLU A 498 -8.38 13.19 38.50
N GLN A 499 -7.17 12.72 38.15
CA GLN A 499 -6.73 12.56 36.76
C GLN A 499 -7.59 11.52 36.02
N LEU A 500 -7.91 10.39 36.65
CA LEU A 500 -8.81 9.39 36.08
C LEU A 500 -10.25 9.90 35.96
N ARG A 501 -10.74 10.70 36.92
CA ARG A 501 -12.05 11.37 36.82
C ARG A 501 -12.06 12.42 35.71
N ALA A 502 -11.00 13.19 35.55
CA ALA A 502 -10.84 14.15 34.47
C ALA A 502 -10.78 13.46 33.11
N ASN A 503 -10.06 12.34 33.01
CA ASN A 503 -10.01 11.53 31.78
C ASN A 503 -11.38 10.89 31.46
N ASN A 504 -12.09 10.37 32.47
CA ASN A 504 -13.44 9.84 32.28
C ASN A 504 -14.45 10.93 31.90
N ALA A 505 -14.31 12.14 32.46
CA ALA A 505 -15.11 13.30 32.08
C ALA A 505 -14.83 13.72 30.64
N MET A 506 -13.56 13.76 30.23
CA MET A 506 -13.15 14.05 28.85
C MET A 506 -13.67 12.99 27.87
N LEU A 507 -13.60 11.71 28.21
CA LEU A 507 -14.17 10.63 27.38
C LEU A 507 -15.70 10.72 27.28
N LYS A 508 -16.39 11.10 28.37
CA LYS A 508 -17.84 11.36 28.34
C LYS A 508 -18.18 12.57 27.47
N GLU A 509 -17.37 13.63 27.52
CA GLU A 509 -17.53 14.82 26.67
C GLU A 509 -17.27 14.48 25.20
N GLN A 510 -16.21 13.71 24.90
CA GLN A 510 -15.94 13.23 23.55
C GLN A 510 -17.04 12.31 23.03
N SER A 511 -17.59 11.44 23.89
CA SER A 511 -18.76 10.62 23.56
C SER A 511 -20.01 11.48 23.32
N ALA A 512 -20.21 12.55 24.08
CA ALA A 512 -21.33 13.47 23.91
C ALA A 512 -21.19 14.29 22.62
N ILE A 513 -19.99 14.75 22.28
CA ILE A 513 -19.68 15.42 21.02
C ILE A 513 -19.92 14.47 19.85
N THR A 514 -19.47 13.22 19.95
CA THR A 514 -19.68 12.21 18.91
C THR A 514 -21.18 11.89 18.74
N ALA A 515 -21.92 11.77 19.85
CA ALA A 515 -23.37 11.59 19.80
C ALA A 515 -24.09 12.81 19.20
N GLY A 516 -23.64 14.02 19.52
CA GLY A 516 -24.11 15.27 18.92
C GLY A 516 -23.88 15.29 17.42
N HIS A 517 -22.67 14.96 16.96
CA HIS A 517 -22.34 14.91 15.54
C HIS A 517 -23.17 13.85 14.81
N GLN A 518 -23.40 12.68 15.41
CA GLN A 518 -24.30 11.67 14.84
C GLN A 518 -25.77 12.14 14.80
N ALA A 519 -26.23 12.93 15.76
CA ALA A 519 -27.57 13.51 15.76
C ALA A 519 -27.72 14.58 14.66
N GLU A 520 -26.71 15.44 14.49
CA GLU A 520 -26.65 16.42 13.41
C GLU A 520 -26.64 15.74 12.04
N GLN A 521 -25.83 14.69 11.85
CA GLN A 521 -25.84 13.90 10.61
C GLN A 521 -27.21 13.29 10.31
N ARG A 522 -27.92 12.77 11.32
CA ARG A 522 -29.28 12.26 11.15
C ARG A 522 -30.26 13.35 10.74
N GLU A 523 -30.13 14.55 11.33
CA GLU A 523 -30.98 15.69 11.00
C GLU A 523 -30.70 16.21 9.58
N VAL A 524 -29.44 16.29 9.16
CA VAL A 524 -29.05 16.65 7.78
C VAL A 524 -29.62 15.63 6.78
N ILE A 525 -29.51 14.33 7.08
CA ILE A 525 -30.12 13.28 6.24
C ILE A 525 -31.64 13.43 6.19
N ARG A 526 -32.29 13.79 7.31
CA ARG A 526 -33.73 14.04 7.36
C ARG A 526 -34.11 15.22 6.47
N GLN A 527 -33.39 16.33 6.56
CA GLN A 527 -33.61 17.53 5.74
C GLN A 527 -33.40 17.23 4.26
N LEU A 528 -32.33 16.55 3.88
CA LEU A 528 -32.08 16.14 2.49
C LEU A 528 -33.18 15.23 1.94
N ARG A 529 -33.72 14.31 2.76
CA ARG A 529 -34.85 13.47 2.36
C ARG A 529 -36.13 14.29 2.18
N GLU A 530 -36.36 15.28 3.02
CA GLU A 530 -37.51 16.19 2.95
C GLU A 530 -37.41 17.08 1.70
N GLU A 531 -36.24 17.64 1.41
CA GLU A 531 -35.98 18.41 0.18
C GLU A 531 -36.13 17.56 -1.09
N LEU A 532 -35.59 16.33 -1.11
CA LEU A 532 -35.78 15.42 -2.24
C LEU A 532 -37.26 15.05 -2.45
N GLN A 533 -38.02 14.90 -1.37
CA GLN A 533 -39.46 14.65 -1.47
C GLN A 533 -40.18 15.88 -2.03
N GLN A 534 -39.88 17.08 -1.54
CA GLN A 534 -40.44 18.34 -2.06
C GLN A 534 -40.11 18.55 -3.54
N GLN A 535 -38.88 18.24 -3.98
CA GLN A 535 -38.50 18.31 -5.39
C GLN A 535 -39.29 17.31 -6.25
N ARG A 536 -39.51 16.09 -5.76
CA ARG A 536 -40.33 15.09 -6.46
C ARG A 536 -41.78 15.55 -6.61
N ASP A 537 -42.36 16.11 -5.55
CA ASP A 537 -43.73 16.61 -5.56
C ASP A 537 -43.86 17.81 -6.52
N MET A 538 -42.89 18.73 -6.53
CA MET A 538 -42.87 19.86 -7.48
C MET A 538 -42.74 19.40 -8.94
N VAL A 539 -41.94 18.37 -9.22
CA VAL A 539 -41.84 17.79 -10.57
C VAL A 539 -43.15 17.12 -10.98
N ALA A 540 -43.81 16.41 -10.07
CA ALA A 540 -45.11 15.80 -10.33
C ALA A 540 -46.18 16.86 -10.65
N ASP A 541 -46.23 17.94 -9.88
CA ASP A 541 -47.14 19.07 -10.11
C ASP A 541 -46.86 19.75 -11.46
N MET A 542 -45.58 19.98 -11.79
CA MET A 542 -45.19 20.56 -13.08
C MET A 542 -45.58 19.66 -14.26
N GLN A 543 -45.48 18.34 -14.12
CA GLN A 543 -45.94 17.39 -15.14
C GLN A 543 -47.46 17.44 -15.31
N LEU A 544 -48.21 17.51 -14.21
CA LEU A 544 -49.67 17.66 -14.25
C LEU A 544 -50.08 18.97 -14.94
N GLU A 545 -49.41 20.08 -14.64
CA GLU A 545 -49.62 21.36 -15.33
C GLU A 545 -49.26 21.27 -16.81
N GLN A 546 -48.14 20.66 -17.16
CA GLN A 546 -47.72 20.47 -18.55
C GLN A 546 -48.77 19.69 -19.34
N ASP A 547 -49.32 18.62 -18.77
CA ASP A 547 -50.37 17.82 -19.41
C ASP A 547 -51.69 18.57 -19.53
N LYS A 548 -52.02 19.42 -18.55
CA LYS A 548 -53.18 20.32 -18.62
C LYS A 548 -53.02 21.33 -19.77
N LEU A 549 -51.84 21.94 -19.89
CA LEU A 549 -51.52 22.89 -20.97
C LEU A 549 -51.51 22.21 -22.34
N LYS A 550 -50.98 20.99 -22.45
CA LYS A 550 -51.05 20.20 -23.70
C LYS A 550 -52.50 19.93 -24.11
N LYS A 551 -53.37 19.55 -23.16
CA LYS A 551 -54.80 19.36 -23.43
C LYS A 551 -55.48 20.65 -23.90
N GLN A 552 -55.20 21.78 -23.23
CA GLN A 552 -55.74 23.09 -23.64
C GLN A 552 -55.24 23.51 -25.03
N LYS A 553 -53.95 23.31 -25.32
CA LYS A 553 -53.38 23.56 -26.64
C LYS A 553 -54.08 22.73 -27.72
N SER A 554 -54.26 21.43 -27.48
CA SER A 554 -54.96 20.55 -28.43
C SER A 554 -56.41 20.98 -28.65
N GLN A 555 -57.12 21.41 -27.61
CA GLN A 555 -58.48 21.95 -27.73
C GLN A 555 -58.51 23.24 -28.56
N LEU A 556 -57.56 24.16 -28.33
CA LEU A 556 -57.46 25.40 -29.11
C LEU A 556 -57.10 25.10 -30.57
N GLU A 557 -56.19 24.17 -30.84
CA GLU A 557 -55.85 23.74 -32.20
C GLU A 557 -57.08 23.16 -32.93
N GLN A 558 -57.90 22.36 -32.25
CA GLN A 558 -59.16 21.87 -32.80
C GLN A 558 -60.15 23.00 -33.09
N GLN A 559 -60.29 23.98 -32.20
CA GLN A 559 -61.15 25.14 -32.42
C GLN A 559 -60.67 25.98 -33.61
N VAL A 560 -59.37 26.22 -33.71
CA VAL A 560 -58.76 26.95 -34.84
C VAL A 560 -58.96 26.20 -36.15
N SER A 561 -58.76 24.87 -36.15
CA SER A 561 -59.05 24.03 -37.33
C SER A 561 -60.52 24.14 -37.72
N PHE A 562 -61.43 24.03 -36.75
CA PHE A 562 -62.87 24.14 -37.00
C PHE A 562 -63.25 25.50 -37.61
N VAL A 563 -62.72 26.60 -37.06
CA VAL A 563 -62.95 27.96 -37.60
C VAL A 563 -62.37 28.08 -39.01
N LYS A 564 -61.17 27.54 -39.25
CA LYS A 564 -60.53 27.55 -40.56
C LYS A 564 -61.34 26.77 -41.59
N ASP A 565 -61.81 25.58 -41.25
CA ASP A 565 -62.63 24.73 -42.13
C ASP A 565 -63.98 25.38 -42.42
N ASN A 566 -64.61 26.00 -41.41
CA ASN A 566 -65.86 26.72 -41.57
C ASN A 566 -65.69 27.99 -42.43
N ALA A 567 -64.63 28.76 -42.21
CA ALA A 567 -64.29 29.92 -43.01
C ALA A 567 -63.99 29.53 -44.46
N ALA A 568 -63.19 28.47 -44.67
CA ALA A 568 -62.90 27.94 -46.01
C ALA A 568 -64.19 27.49 -46.72
N ALA A 569 -65.06 26.72 -46.04
CA ALA A 569 -66.35 26.30 -46.60
C ALA A 569 -67.26 27.49 -46.93
N THR A 570 -67.24 28.54 -46.10
CA THR A 570 -68.01 29.77 -46.35
C THR A 570 -67.45 30.54 -47.54
N ILE A 571 -66.13 30.68 -47.64
CA ILE A 571 -65.45 31.32 -48.77
C ILE A 571 -65.73 30.55 -50.06
N GLU A 572 -65.64 29.21 -50.06
CA GLU A 572 -65.97 28.38 -51.22
C GLU A 572 -67.43 28.58 -51.66
N ARG A 573 -68.35 28.57 -50.70
CA ARG A 573 -69.78 28.78 -50.98
C ARG A 573 -70.02 30.17 -51.59
N LEU A 574 -69.47 31.23 -50.99
CA LEU A 574 -69.60 32.60 -51.49
C LEU A 574 -68.94 32.76 -52.88
N THR A 575 -67.80 32.10 -53.10
CA THR A 575 -67.10 32.10 -54.40
C THR A 575 -67.95 31.45 -55.47
N ARG A 576 -68.53 30.27 -55.21
CA ARG A 576 -69.46 29.60 -56.14
C ARG A 576 -70.70 30.46 -56.43
N TYR A 577 -71.28 31.10 -55.41
CA TYR A 577 -72.41 32.01 -55.61
C TYR A 577 -72.03 33.21 -56.49
N ARG A 578 -70.85 33.79 -56.28
CA ARG A 578 -70.33 34.89 -57.11
C ARG A 578 -70.14 34.44 -58.55
N GLU A 579 -69.52 33.29 -58.79
CA GLU A 579 -69.32 32.73 -60.14
C GLU A 579 -70.66 32.50 -60.85
N GLN A 580 -71.63 31.89 -60.16
CA GLN A 580 -72.98 31.69 -60.71
C GLN A 580 -73.70 33.02 -61.03
N ALA A 581 -73.53 34.05 -60.19
CA ALA A 581 -74.09 35.37 -60.44
C ALA A 581 -73.42 36.04 -61.65
N GLN A 582 -72.09 35.95 -61.76
CA GLN A 582 -71.34 36.46 -62.92
C GLN A 582 -71.75 35.76 -64.21
N GLU A 583 -71.88 34.43 -64.22
CA GLU A 583 -72.39 33.71 -65.41
C GLU A 583 -73.79 34.17 -65.81
N LYS A 584 -74.69 34.41 -64.85
CA LYS A 584 -76.04 34.91 -65.14
C LYS A 584 -76.00 36.31 -65.74
N ILE A 585 -75.15 37.20 -65.20
CA ILE A 585 -74.93 38.54 -65.74
C ILE A 585 -74.43 38.43 -67.18
N GLU A 586 -73.38 37.64 -67.44
CA GLU A 586 -72.82 37.47 -68.78
C GLU A 586 -73.85 36.89 -69.77
N LYS A 587 -74.69 35.94 -69.33
CA LYS A 587 -75.80 35.39 -70.13
C LYS A 587 -76.85 36.46 -70.45
N LEU A 588 -77.17 37.35 -69.50
CA LEU A 588 -78.11 38.46 -69.71
C LEU A 588 -77.51 39.53 -70.63
N GLU A 589 -76.24 39.89 -70.46
CA GLU A 589 -75.50 40.81 -71.33
C GLU A 589 -75.45 40.28 -72.77
N LYS A 590 -75.14 38.99 -72.97
CA LYS A 590 -75.21 38.36 -74.30
C LYS A 590 -76.61 38.40 -74.91
N LYS A 591 -77.67 38.24 -74.10
CA LYS A 591 -79.06 38.38 -74.58
C LYS A 591 -79.39 39.82 -74.96
N LEU A 592 -78.96 40.79 -74.16
CA LEU A 592 -79.13 42.22 -74.43
C LEU A 592 -78.39 42.65 -75.70
N SER A 593 -77.13 42.23 -75.89
CA SER A 593 -76.38 42.48 -77.12
C SER A 593 -77.11 41.91 -78.34
N LYS A 594 -77.58 40.65 -78.27
CA LYS A 594 -78.34 40.04 -79.37
C LYS A 594 -79.66 40.74 -79.68
N LEU A 595 -80.30 41.35 -78.69
CA LEU A 595 -81.51 42.17 -78.85
C LEU A 595 -81.20 43.58 -79.39
N SER A 596 -79.97 44.07 -79.20
CA SER A 596 -79.50 45.35 -79.73
C SER A 596 -79.03 45.26 -81.18
N ASP A 597 -78.62 44.07 -81.63
CA ASP A 597 -78.14 43.82 -83.00
C ASP A 597 -79.25 43.35 -83.97
N ALA A 598 -80.48 43.19 -83.48
CA ALA A 598 -81.69 42.88 -84.25
C ALA A 598 -82.60 44.11 -84.32
#